data_AF-A0A0W0TVN5-F1
#
_entry.id   AF-A0A0W0TVN5-F1
#
_cell.length_a   1.000
_cell.length_b   1.000
_cell.length_c   1.000
_cell.angle_alpha   90.00
_cell.angle_beta   90.00
_cell.angle_gamma   90.00
#
_symmetry.space_group_name_H-M   'P 1'
#
loop_
_entity.id
_entity.type
_entity.pdbx_description
1 polymer ?
#
loop_
_entity_poly.entity_id
_entity_poly.type
_entity_poly.pdbx_seq_one_letter_code
_entity_poly.pdbx_strand_id
1 'polypeptide(L)'
;MDFNKKFTREFLIALPAILSDKQELKKARASYTQDDKDERRYNCQASFGLKDWDKEAAVDFSAAVFEALVRASEQFKHHIEMYEQVQFLNEYIKNELVPGLTEGIKPKQPLADVRDVIKQRIDTMKEPSLANNPYVFYGGLAAAALAAVAVVALAPNGPK
;
A
#
# COMPACT_ATOMS: atom_id res chain seq x y z
N MET A 1 19.15 -10.58 -1.62
CA MET A 1 17.73 -10.40 -1.26
C MET A 1 16.91 -11.06 -2.34
N ASP A 2 15.90 -11.86 -1.98
CA ASP A 2 14.98 -12.51 -2.93
C ASP A 2 14.33 -11.47 -3.87
N PHE A 3 14.12 -11.82 -5.14
CA PHE A 3 13.64 -10.90 -6.19
C PHE A 3 12.29 -10.29 -5.80
N ASN A 4 11.35 -11.11 -5.34
CA ASN A 4 10.03 -10.65 -4.93
C ASN A 4 10.14 -9.63 -3.78
N LYS A 5 11.01 -9.91 -2.79
CA LYS A 5 11.27 -8.97 -1.69
C LYS A 5 11.88 -7.66 -2.17
N LYS A 6 12.77 -7.70 -3.17
CA LYS A 6 13.37 -6.49 -3.78
C LYS A 6 12.33 -5.66 -4.51
N PHE A 7 11.54 -6.28 -5.38
CA PHE A 7 10.47 -5.61 -6.11
C PHE A 7 9.49 -4.92 -5.15
N THR A 8 8.96 -5.66 -4.18
CA THR A 8 8.02 -5.14 -3.18
C THR A 8 8.63 -4.02 -2.34
N ARG A 9 9.90 -4.13 -1.96
CA ARG A 9 10.59 -3.06 -1.22
C ARG A 9 10.73 -1.78 -2.04
N GLU A 10 11.11 -1.89 -3.31
CA GLU A 10 11.22 -0.71 -4.19
C GLU A 10 9.85 -0.04 -4.38
N PHE A 11 8.79 -0.84 -4.57
CA PHE A 11 7.42 -0.32 -4.60
C PHE A 11 7.06 0.45 -3.31
N LEU A 12 7.30 -0.17 -2.14
CA LEU A 12 6.97 0.42 -0.84
C LEU A 12 7.82 1.66 -0.53
N ILE A 13 9.02 1.80 -1.09
CA ILE A 13 9.83 3.02 -0.96
C ILE A 13 9.33 4.12 -1.91
N ALA A 14 9.02 3.77 -3.16
CA ALA A 14 8.61 4.71 -4.19
C ALA A 14 7.24 5.34 -3.87
N LEU A 15 6.26 4.54 -3.46
CA LEU A 15 4.90 5.01 -3.20
C LEU A 15 4.81 6.18 -2.19
N PRO A 16 5.33 6.08 -0.95
CA PRO A 16 5.25 7.18 0.01
C PRO A 16 6.12 8.37 -0.39
N ALA A 17 7.18 8.17 -1.17
CA ALA A 17 7.99 9.27 -1.71
C ALA A 17 7.18 10.09 -2.71
N ILE A 18 6.48 9.44 -3.65
CA ILE A 18 5.58 10.10 -4.61
C ILE A 18 4.44 10.83 -3.86
N LEU A 19 3.80 10.17 -2.90
CA LEU A 19 2.71 10.76 -2.12
C LEU A 19 3.15 11.95 -1.24
N SER A 20 4.45 12.09 -0.96
CA SER A 20 4.99 13.16 -0.12
C SER A 20 5.45 14.37 -0.92
N ASP A 21 5.73 14.21 -2.21
CA ASP A 21 6.17 15.27 -3.10
C ASP A 21 5.03 15.70 -4.04
N LYS A 22 4.55 16.93 -3.87
CA LYS A 22 3.45 17.48 -4.67
C LYS A 22 3.76 17.53 -6.17
N GLN A 23 5.01 17.76 -6.56
CA GLN A 23 5.40 17.80 -7.97
C GLN A 23 5.41 16.39 -8.55
N GLU A 24 5.97 15.42 -7.83
CA GLU A 24 5.98 14.02 -8.25
C GLU A 24 4.55 13.47 -8.36
N LEU A 25 3.69 13.75 -7.38
CA LEU A 25 2.29 13.36 -7.42
C LEU A 25 1.55 13.98 -8.61
N LYS A 26 1.81 15.26 -8.90
CA LYS A 26 1.22 15.94 -10.07
C LYS A 26 1.68 15.31 -11.39
N LYS A 27 2.97 14.94 -11.51
CA LYS A 27 3.50 14.24 -12.68
C LYS A 27 2.86 12.86 -12.82
N ALA A 28 2.81 12.08 -11.73
CA ALA A 28 2.17 10.77 -11.70
C ALA A 28 0.71 10.88 -12.16
N ARG A 29 -0.05 11.85 -11.64
CA ARG A 29 -1.44 12.12 -12.08
C ARG A 29 -1.51 12.48 -13.56
N ALA A 30 -0.64 13.36 -14.03
CA ALA A 30 -0.61 13.76 -15.44
C ALA A 30 -0.37 12.54 -16.35
N SER A 31 0.70 11.77 -16.10
CA SER A 31 1.03 10.55 -16.84
C SER A 31 -0.09 9.52 -16.76
N TYR A 32 -0.69 9.35 -15.57
CA TYR A 32 -1.81 8.45 -15.35
C TYR A 32 -2.98 8.83 -16.26
N THR A 33 -3.30 10.12 -16.39
CA THR A 33 -4.42 10.64 -17.20
C THR A 33 -4.10 10.92 -18.67
N GLN A 34 -2.83 10.87 -19.09
CA GLN A 34 -2.39 11.43 -20.37
C GLN A 34 -2.76 10.60 -21.60
N ASP A 35 -3.03 9.30 -21.45
CA ASP A 35 -3.08 8.36 -22.57
C ASP A 35 -4.45 7.74 -22.89
N ASP A 36 -5.55 8.06 -22.19
CA ASP A 36 -6.81 7.40 -22.51
C ASP A 36 -8.09 8.14 -22.07
N LYS A 37 -9.13 8.04 -22.93
CA LYS A 37 -10.51 8.41 -22.61
C LYS A 37 -11.25 7.28 -21.87
N ASP A 38 -10.62 6.14 -21.66
CA ASP A 38 -11.23 4.98 -21.03
C ASP A 38 -11.14 5.07 -19.50
N GLU A 39 -12.20 5.59 -18.88
CA GLU A 39 -12.35 5.65 -17.42
C GLU A 39 -12.23 4.27 -16.74
N ARG A 40 -12.39 3.16 -17.47
CA ARG A 40 -12.26 1.79 -16.94
C ARG A 40 -10.83 1.46 -16.50
N ARG A 41 -9.81 2.07 -17.10
CA ARG A 41 -8.40 1.95 -16.66
C ARG A 41 -8.18 2.54 -15.26
N TYR A 42 -9.04 3.48 -14.87
CA TYR A 42 -8.98 4.20 -13.60
C TYR A 42 -9.95 3.65 -12.54
N ASN A 43 -10.65 2.56 -12.84
CA ASN A 43 -11.60 1.90 -11.94
C ASN A 43 -10.91 1.09 -10.82
N CYS A 44 -9.66 1.44 -10.47
CA CYS A 44 -8.95 0.83 -9.36
C CYS A 44 -9.49 1.30 -8.00
N GLN A 45 -10.40 2.28 -7.97
CA GLN A 45 -11.03 2.72 -6.72
C GLN A 45 -11.71 1.58 -5.98
N ALA A 46 -12.39 0.68 -6.70
CA ALA A 46 -13.01 -0.49 -6.10
C ALA A 46 -11.99 -1.54 -5.68
N SER A 47 -10.99 -1.82 -6.52
CA SER A 47 -9.97 -2.85 -6.22
C SER A 47 -9.06 -2.43 -5.08
N PHE A 48 -8.70 -1.15 -4.98
CA PHE A 48 -7.80 -0.60 -3.96
C PHE A 48 -8.53 -0.19 -2.66
N GLY A 49 -9.82 -0.50 -2.50
CA GLY A 49 -10.56 -0.16 -1.28
C GLY A 49 -10.78 1.34 -1.06
N LEU A 50 -10.84 2.15 -2.12
CA LEU A 50 -10.92 3.62 -2.06
C LEU A 50 -12.34 4.16 -2.15
N LYS A 51 -13.37 3.30 -2.04
CA LYS A 51 -14.77 3.67 -2.32
C LYS A 51 -15.28 4.85 -1.49
N ASP A 52 -14.78 4.98 -0.26
CA ASP A 52 -15.19 6.03 0.67
C ASP A 52 -14.28 7.27 0.62
N TRP A 53 -13.20 7.23 -0.15
CA TRP A 53 -12.28 8.35 -0.30
C TRP A 53 -12.87 9.39 -1.24
N ASP A 54 -12.48 10.65 -1.08
CA ASP A 54 -12.81 11.66 -2.07
C ASP A 54 -12.16 11.33 -3.43
N LYS A 55 -12.81 11.78 -4.51
CA LYS A 55 -12.39 11.46 -5.88
C LYS A 55 -10.95 11.90 -6.17
N GLU A 56 -10.51 13.03 -5.64
CA GLU A 56 -9.18 13.55 -5.92
C GLU A 56 -8.11 12.72 -5.21
N ALA A 57 -8.28 12.43 -3.92
CA ALA A 57 -7.37 11.56 -3.18
C ALA A 57 -7.32 10.15 -3.78
N ALA A 58 -8.47 9.59 -4.19
CA ALA A 58 -8.51 8.28 -4.82
C ALA A 58 -7.75 8.25 -6.17
N VAL A 59 -7.88 9.30 -6.98
CA VAL A 59 -7.13 9.44 -8.24
C VAL A 59 -5.64 9.63 -7.97
N ASP A 60 -5.27 10.51 -7.05
CA ASP A 60 -3.88 10.78 -6.69
C ASP A 60 -3.18 9.53 -6.15
N PHE A 61 -3.85 8.78 -5.27
CA PHE A 61 -3.34 7.51 -4.76
C PHE A 61 -3.18 6.47 -5.86
N SER A 62 -4.19 6.31 -6.71
CA SER A 62 -4.13 5.36 -7.83
C SER A 62 -2.96 5.70 -8.76
N ALA A 63 -2.83 6.96 -9.15
CA ALA A 63 -1.72 7.44 -9.98
C ALA A 63 -0.36 7.16 -9.33
N ALA A 64 -0.22 7.41 -8.04
CA ALA A 64 1.01 7.11 -7.29
C ALA A 64 1.32 5.61 -7.25
N VAL A 65 0.31 4.74 -7.12
CA VAL A 65 0.48 3.28 -7.17
C VAL A 65 1.01 2.84 -8.54
N PHE A 66 0.41 3.33 -9.63
CA PHE A 66 0.88 2.98 -10.98
C PHE A 66 2.32 3.43 -11.23
N GLU A 67 2.64 4.68 -10.88
CA GLU A 67 4.00 5.21 -11.01
C GLU A 67 5.01 4.44 -10.14
N ALA A 68 4.64 4.07 -8.92
CA ALA A 68 5.50 3.26 -8.04
C ALA A 68 5.77 1.86 -8.62
N LEU A 69 4.77 1.22 -9.25
CA LEU A 69 4.94 -0.05 -9.95
C LEU A 69 5.85 0.08 -11.17
N VAL A 70 5.72 1.17 -11.93
CA VAL A 70 6.62 1.48 -13.06
C VAL A 70 8.05 1.57 -12.55
N ARG A 71 8.32 2.38 -11.51
CA ARG A 71 9.66 2.52 -10.91
C ARG A 71 10.21 1.20 -10.38
N ALA A 72 9.39 0.40 -9.70
CA ALA A 72 9.79 -0.92 -9.23
C ALA A 72 10.15 -1.87 -10.38
N SER A 73 9.54 -1.69 -11.56
CA SER A 73 9.79 -2.47 -12.77
C SER A 73 10.98 -1.96 -13.60
N GLU A 74 11.40 -0.69 -13.47
CA GLU A 74 12.46 -0.09 -14.29
C GLU A 74 13.79 -0.84 -14.23
N GLN A 75 14.14 -1.35 -13.05
CA GLN A 75 15.35 -2.16 -12.83
C GLN A 75 15.35 -3.48 -13.64
N PHE A 76 14.22 -3.84 -14.26
CA PHE A 76 14.05 -5.09 -15.02
C PHE A 76 13.67 -4.86 -16.49
N LYS A 77 13.67 -3.63 -16.98
CA LYS A 77 13.25 -3.30 -18.36
C LYS A 77 14.07 -4.00 -19.47
N HIS A 78 15.24 -4.52 -19.14
CA HIS A 78 16.12 -5.25 -20.06
C HIS A 78 16.16 -6.76 -19.81
N HIS A 79 15.35 -7.26 -18.88
CA HIS A 79 15.29 -8.66 -18.46
C HIS A 79 13.98 -9.28 -18.91
N ILE A 80 13.89 -9.62 -20.20
CA ILE A 80 12.68 -10.15 -20.83
C ILE A 80 12.24 -11.47 -20.15
N GLU A 81 13.20 -12.26 -19.70
CA GLU A 81 13.00 -13.50 -18.95
C GLU A 81 12.21 -13.30 -17.64
N MET A 82 12.21 -12.07 -17.10
CA MET A 82 11.52 -11.73 -15.86
C MET A 82 10.13 -11.14 -16.09
N TYR A 83 9.68 -11.01 -17.35
CA TYR A 83 8.41 -10.37 -17.67
C TYR A 83 7.22 -11.00 -16.94
N GLU A 84 7.09 -12.32 -16.99
CA GLU A 84 5.98 -13.03 -16.32
C GLU A 84 6.01 -12.84 -14.80
N GLN A 85 7.20 -12.86 -14.20
CA GLN A 85 7.37 -12.66 -12.77
C GLN A 85 7.05 -11.23 -12.34
N VAL A 86 7.44 -10.23 -13.14
CA VAL A 86 7.07 -8.82 -12.93
C VAL A 86 5.56 -8.64 -13.05
N GLN A 87 4.92 -9.24 -14.06
CA GLN A 87 3.46 -9.17 -14.21
C GLN A 87 2.74 -9.81 -13.02
N PHE A 88 3.20 -10.99 -12.59
CA PHE A 88 2.67 -11.65 -11.40
C PHE A 88 2.76 -10.74 -10.15
N LEU A 89 3.91 -10.09 -9.93
CA LEU A 89 4.08 -9.19 -8.79
C LEU A 89 3.24 -7.91 -8.92
N ASN A 90 3.09 -7.36 -10.12
CA ASN A 90 2.21 -6.22 -10.36
C ASN A 90 0.75 -6.56 -10.02
N GLU A 91 0.26 -7.73 -10.46
CA GLU A 91 -1.09 -8.21 -10.10
C GLU A 91 -1.23 -8.44 -8.60
N TYR A 92 -0.25 -9.13 -7.98
CA TYR A 92 -0.24 -9.34 -6.54
C TYR A 92 -0.31 -8.02 -5.77
N ILE A 93 0.52 -7.04 -6.14
CA ILE A 93 0.54 -5.75 -5.45
C ILE A 93 -0.79 -5.02 -5.58
N LYS A 94 -1.38 -5.00 -6.78
CA LYS A 94 -2.67 -4.33 -7.02
C LYS A 94 -3.84 -5.01 -6.29
N ASN A 95 -3.86 -6.33 -6.25
CA ASN A 95 -5.02 -7.10 -5.78
C ASN A 95 -4.95 -7.46 -4.29
N GLU A 96 -3.74 -7.54 -3.71
CA GLU A 96 -3.54 -8.00 -2.33
C GLU A 96 -2.84 -6.94 -1.48
N LEU A 97 -1.69 -6.42 -1.93
CA LEU A 97 -0.89 -5.50 -1.11
C LEU A 97 -1.56 -4.14 -0.92
N VAL A 98 -1.95 -3.49 -2.02
CA VAL A 98 -2.54 -2.15 -2.02
C VAL A 98 -3.85 -2.11 -1.22
N PRO A 99 -4.79 -3.05 -1.39
CA PRO A 99 -6.01 -3.07 -0.58
C PRO A 99 -5.71 -3.24 0.91
N GLY A 100 -4.70 -4.04 1.27
CA GLY A 100 -4.25 -4.15 2.66
C GLY A 100 -3.58 -2.89 3.21
N LEU A 101 -3.02 -2.02 2.35
CA LEU A 101 -2.47 -0.73 2.80
C LEU A 101 -3.56 0.30 3.08
N THR A 102 -4.70 0.20 2.41
CA THR A 102 -5.80 1.17 2.49
C THR A 102 -6.93 0.73 3.42
N GLU A 103 -6.91 -0.54 3.87
CA GLU A 103 -7.89 -1.09 4.79
C GLU A 103 -7.99 -0.26 6.08
N GLY A 104 -9.22 0.14 6.43
CA GLY A 104 -9.50 0.91 7.65
C GLY A 104 -9.08 2.38 7.63
N ILE A 105 -8.52 2.89 6.52
CA ILE A 105 -8.15 4.31 6.40
C ILE A 105 -9.40 5.17 6.26
N LYS A 106 -9.49 6.19 7.11
CA LYS A 106 -10.61 7.14 7.11
C LYS A 106 -10.43 8.19 6.00
N PRO A 107 -11.52 8.68 5.39
CA PRO A 107 -11.45 9.56 4.22
C PRO A 107 -11.05 11.01 4.52
N LYS A 108 -10.70 11.37 5.77
CA LYS A 108 -10.40 12.77 6.12
C LYS A 108 -9.01 13.22 5.66
N GLN A 109 -7.99 12.37 5.83
CA GLN A 109 -6.60 12.62 5.37
C GLN A 109 -5.95 11.34 4.83
N PRO A 110 -6.61 10.66 3.88
CA PRO A 110 -6.29 9.27 3.56
C PRO A 110 -4.86 9.08 3.02
N LEU A 111 -4.34 10.04 2.24
CA LEU A 111 -2.96 10.00 1.73
C LEU A 111 -1.89 10.17 2.80
N ALA A 112 -2.20 10.86 3.91
CA ALA A 112 -1.28 10.95 5.04
C ALA A 112 -1.27 9.64 5.83
N ASP A 113 -2.45 9.15 6.16
CA ASP A 113 -2.64 7.91 6.94
C ASP A 113 -2.00 6.71 6.23
N VAL A 114 -2.17 6.58 4.90
CA VAL A 114 -1.59 5.47 4.14
C VAL A 114 -0.07 5.52 4.12
N ARG A 115 0.54 6.72 4.10
CA ARG A 115 2.00 6.86 4.17
C ARG A 115 2.53 6.36 5.49
N ASP A 116 1.81 6.59 6.59
CA ASP A 116 2.25 6.14 7.91
C ASP A 116 2.10 4.62 8.06
N VAL A 117 1.05 4.01 7.50
CA VAL A 117 0.94 2.55 7.37
C VAL A 117 2.11 1.97 6.58
N ILE A 118 2.47 2.58 5.44
CA ILE A 118 3.59 2.12 4.61
C ILE A 118 4.93 2.23 5.36
N LYS A 119 5.18 3.35 6.06
CA LYS A 119 6.40 3.52 6.86
C LYS A 119 6.54 2.45 7.93
N GLN A 120 5.47 2.20 8.69
CA GLN A 120 5.44 1.13 9.70
C GLN A 120 5.79 -0.23 9.08
N ARG A 121 5.25 -0.52 7.89
CA ARG A 121 5.53 -1.77 7.17
C ARG A 121 6.98 -1.87 6.68
N ILE A 122 7.59 -0.77 6.24
CA ILE A 122 9.00 -0.75 5.86
C ILE A 122 9.89 -0.96 7.09
N ASP A 123 9.54 -0.37 8.24
CA ASP A 123 10.33 -0.48 9.45
C ASP A 123 10.29 -1.91 10.02
N THR A 124 9.15 -2.61 9.95
CA THR A 124 9.08 -4.04 10.29
C THR A 124 9.85 -4.94 9.33
N MET A 125 10.14 -4.49 8.10
CA MET A 125 11.03 -5.21 7.17
C MET A 125 12.52 -5.05 7.51
N LYS A 126 12.91 -4.05 8.32
CA LYS A 126 14.30 -3.83 8.72
C LYS A 126 14.70 -4.65 9.94
N GLU A 127 13.73 -5.05 10.77
CA GLU A 127 14.01 -5.93 11.90
C GLU A 127 14.27 -7.36 11.42
N PRO A 128 15.33 -8.04 11.89
CA PRO A 128 15.57 -9.44 11.60
C PRO A 128 14.51 -10.28 12.35
N SER A 129 13.34 -10.45 11.75
CA SER A 129 12.31 -11.30 12.36
C SER A 129 12.76 -12.76 12.32
N LEU A 130 12.67 -13.43 13.47
CA LEU A 130 12.92 -14.86 13.67
C LEU A 130 11.98 -15.77 12.85
N ALA A 131 11.05 -15.20 12.08
CA ALA A 131 10.12 -15.91 11.22
C ALA A 131 10.64 -15.89 9.77
N ASN A 132 11.51 -16.84 9.46
CA ASN A 132 12.06 -17.09 8.13
C ASN A 132 11.01 -17.69 7.15
N ASN A 133 9.75 -17.25 7.25
CA ASN A 133 8.67 -17.71 6.39
C ASN A 133 8.35 -16.64 5.33
N PRO A 134 8.69 -16.88 4.05
CA PRO A 134 8.46 -15.92 2.99
C PRO A 134 6.98 -15.59 2.79
N TYR A 135 6.04 -16.42 3.28
CA TYR A 135 4.59 -16.23 3.12
C TYR A 135 3.94 -15.31 4.16
N VAL A 136 4.62 -14.96 5.27
CA VAL A 136 4.09 -14.01 6.27
C VAL A 136 3.98 -12.60 5.68
N PHE A 137 4.77 -12.30 4.64
CA PHE A 137 4.67 -11.06 3.88
C PHE A 137 3.44 -11.02 2.97
N TYR A 138 2.91 -12.18 2.58
CA TYR A 138 1.88 -12.32 1.54
C TYR A 138 0.48 -12.68 2.06
N GLY A 139 0.34 -13.07 3.34
CA GLY A 139 -0.95 -13.37 3.95
C GLY A 139 -1.03 -12.82 5.37
N GLY A 140 -2.00 -11.94 5.61
CA GLY A 140 -2.53 -11.71 6.95
C GLY A 140 -2.15 -10.38 7.60
N LEU A 141 -2.97 -9.35 7.35
CA LEU A 141 -3.38 -8.39 8.37
C LEU A 141 -4.19 -9.10 9.47
N ALA A 142 -3.56 -10.06 10.16
CA ALA A 142 -4.15 -10.76 11.31
C ALA A 142 -3.56 -10.29 12.64
N ALA A 143 -2.98 -9.08 12.67
CA ALA A 143 -2.49 -8.44 13.90
C ALA A 143 -3.13 -7.06 14.12
N ALA A 144 -4.40 -6.90 13.73
CA ALA A 144 -5.27 -5.86 14.25
C ALA A 144 -6.22 -6.49 15.28
N ALA A 145 -5.69 -6.95 16.41
CA ALA A 145 -6.52 -7.34 17.54
C ALA A 145 -5.78 -7.12 18.86
N LEU A 146 -6.41 -6.30 19.72
CA LEU A 146 -6.24 -6.20 21.17
C LEU A 146 -5.10 -5.31 21.70
N ALA A 147 -5.31 -4.00 21.62
CA ALA A 147 -4.95 -3.09 22.71
C ALA A 147 -6.00 -1.97 22.89
N ALA A 148 -7.28 -2.31 22.79
CA ALA A 148 -8.37 -1.47 23.27
C ALA A 148 -9.36 -2.41 23.95
N VAL A 149 -9.30 -2.43 25.28
CA VAL A 149 -10.33 -2.70 26.30
C VAL A 149 -9.63 -3.38 27.49
N ALA A 150 -8.96 -2.59 28.33
CA ALA A 150 -8.88 -2.92 29.75
C ALA A 150 -10.06 -2.21 30.40
N VAL A 151 -11.10 -2.98 30.65
CA VAL A 151 -12.35 -2.57 31.31
C VAL A 151 -12.03 -1.88 32.64
N VAL A 152 -12.55 -0.67 32.79
CA VAL A 152 -12.85 -0.08 34.10
C VAL A 152 -13.81 -1.02 34.82
N ALA A 153 -13.36 -1.69 35.88
CA ALA A 153 -14.11 -1.93 37.12
C ALA A 153 -13.44 -3.01 37.98
N LEU A 154 -12.62 -2.59 38.94
CA LEU A 154 -12.66 -3.13 40.31
C LEU A 154 -12.34 -1.97 41.26
N ALA A 155 -13.32 -1.06 41.39
CA ALA A 155 -13.50 -0.34 42.64
C ALA A 155 -14.39 -1.23 43.53
N PRO A 156 -13.89 -1.80 44.63
CA PRO A 156 -14.77 -2.32 45.65
C PRO A 156 -15.12 -1.14 46.57
N ASN A 157 -16.29 -0.54 46.40
CA ASN A 157 -16.92 0.23 47.48
C ASN A 157 -18.45 0.28 47.34
N GLY A 158 -19.10 -0.53 48.17
CA GLY A 158 -20.45 -0.35 48.75
C GLY A 158 -21.59 -1.11 48.07
N PRO A 159 -22.74 -1.38 48.75
CA PRO A 159 -23.11 -1.06 50.15
C PRO A 159 -23.87 -2.17 50.92
N LYS A 160 -23.66 -2.24 52.25
CA LYS A 160 -24.69 -2.26 53.33
C LYS A 160 -24.03 -2.56 54.68
#